data_AF-A0A4R0VR43-F1
#
_entry.id   AF-A0A4R0VR43-F1
#
_cell.length_a   1.000
_cell.length_b   1.000
_cell.length_c   1.000
_cell.angle_alpha   90.00
_cell.angle_beta   90.00
_cell.angle_gamma   90.00
#
_symmetry.space_group_name_H-M   'P 1'
#
loop_
_entity.id
_entity.type
_entity.pdbx_description
1 polymer ?
#
loop_
_entity_poly.entity_id
_entity_poly.type
_entity_poly.pdbx_seq_one_letter_code
_entity_poly.pdbx_strand_id
1 'polypeptide(L)'
;MQNKGGRQLASSLPATGKITRYKAGDTLISNIRPYFKKIWYAPFEGTCSGDVIVFRANDPSNAPYLHACLRQDSFFDYVMQGAKGTKMPRGDKKQMMEFKVASSCSTKDLILLDSAIKQRSDNDSETVKLQALRDTLLPKLMSGEIDVSKVDLTQLTNNHLAGRMHWSNVIRVRAIHAVHSQQSQIPAYESVPKVSHSPCRTALTLGGIAPLLSWLAVSQFTAQSFAMLVVFCQVVLCGVSSELS
;
A
#
# COMPACT_ATOMS: atom_id res chain seq x y z
N MET A 1 0.34 9.31 3.21
CA MET A 1 0.64 8.68 1.91
C MET A 1 2.14 8.60 1.74
N GLN A 2 2.65 7.41 1.44
CA GLN A 2 4.06 7.08 1.19
C GLN A 2 4.17 6.48 -0.22
N ASN A 3 5.40 6.26 -0.70
CA ASN A 3 5.68 5.46 -1.90
C ASN A 3 5.09 6.01 -3.20
N LYS A 4 5.41 7.25 -3.57
CA LYS A 4 5.04 7.83 -4.89
C LYS A 4 3.51 8.01 -5.09
N GLY A 5 2.71 7.77 -4.05
CA GLY A 5 1.31 8.24 -3.95
C GLY A 5 1.23 9.54 -3.14
N GLY A 6 0.35 10.47 -3.51
CA GLY A 6 0.28 11.73 -2.78
C GLY A 6 -0.64 12.84 -3.27
N ARG A 7 -1.40 12.63 -4.35
CA ARG A 7 -2.40 13.62 -4.80
C ARG A 7 -3.71 13.41 -4.04
N GLN A 8 -4.23 14.48 -3.46
CA GLN A 8 -5.56 14.53 -2.86
C GLN A 8 -6.31 15.70 -3.47
N LEU A 9 -7.65 15.58 -3.56
CA LEU A 9 -8.49 16.71 -3.91
C LEU A 9 -8.40 17.76 -2.80
N ALA A 10 -8.28 19.02 -3.19
CA ALA A 10 -8.28 20.12 -2.23
C ALA A 10 -9.64 20.19 -1.55
N SER A 11 -9.65 20.33 -0.22
CA SER A 11 -10.87 20.50 0.57
C SER A 11 -11.49 21.90 0.42
N SER A 12 -10.67 22.89 0.06
CA SER A 12 -11.09 24.27 -0.16
C SER A 12 -10.16 24.94 -1.16
N LEU A 13 -10.68 25.95 -1.85
CA LEU A 13 -9.90 26.82 -2.72
C LEU A 13 -9.35 27.99 -1.89
N PRO A 14 -8.10 28.42 -2.12
CA PRO A 14 -7.57 29.61 -1.44
C PRO A 14 -8.34 30.85 -1.91
N ALA A 15 -8.90 31.61 -0.96
CA ALA A 15 -9.68 32.82 -1.26
C ALA A 15 -8.81 34.00 -1.72
N THR A 16 -7.56 34.07 -1.26
CA THR A 16 -6.58 35.13 -1.57
C THR A 16 -5.16 34.57 -1.49
N GLY A 17 -4.26 35.03 -2.36
CA GLY A 17 -2.83 34.74 -2.27
C GLY A 17 -2.17 34.35 -3.60
N LYS A 18 -0.84 34.22 -3.59
CA LYS A 18 -0.07 33.75 -4.74
C LYS A 18 -0.16 32.23 -4.83
N ILE A 19 -0.79 31.74 -5.89
CA ILE A 19 -0.92 30.32 -6.20
C ILE A 19 0.07 29.90 -7.28
N THR A 20 0.63 28.70 -7.11
CA THR A 20 1.47 28.09 -8.15
C THR A 20 0.57 27.30 -9.09
N ARG A 21 0.62 27.64 -10.38
CA ARG A 21 -0.11 26.94 -11.45
C ARG A 21 0.81 25.94 -12.14
N TYR A 22 0.30 24.74 -12.37
CA TYR A 22 0.94 23.70 -13.19
C TYR A 22 0.12 23.45 -14.46
N LYS A 23 0.76 22.91 -15.49
CA LYS A 23 0.19 22.52 -16.78
C LYS A 23 0.25 21.00 -16.94
N ALA A 24 -0.49 20.48 -17.91
CA ALA A 24 -0.32 19.09 -18.34
C ALA A 24 1.15 18.85 -18.77
N GLY A 25 1.71 17.71 -18.39
CA GLY A 25 3.12 17.36 -18.61
C GLY A 25 4.08 17.80 -17.50
N ASP A 26 3.66 18.64 -16.56
CA ASP A 26 4.52 19.03 -15.44
C ASP A 26 4.70 17.89 -14.43
N THR A 27 5.88 17.82 -13.82
CA THR A 27 6.15 16.93 -12.69
C THR A 27 6.05 17.70 -11.37
N LEU A 28 5.16 17.26 -10.49
CA LEU A 28 4.92 17.87 -9.19
C LEU A 28 5.53 17.02 -8.08
N ILE A 29 6.28 17.64 -7.18
CA ILE A 29 6.92 16.98 -6.04
C ILE A 29 6.58 17.70 -4.75
N SER A 30 6.19 16.95 -3.72
CA SER A 30 6.03 17.49 -2.36
C SER A 30 7.40 17.81 -1.77
N ASN A 31 7.67 19.08 -1.48
CA ASN A 31 8.91 19.51 -0.84
C ASN A 31 8.95 19.14 0.65
N ILE A 32 7.78 19.07 1.30
CA ILE A 32 7.71 18.66 2.70
C ILE A 32 7.83 17.15 2.82
N ARG A 33 8.78 16.72 3.67
CA ARG A 33 9.14 15.31 3.89
C ARG A 33 9.49 14.60 2.55
N PRO A 34 10.56 15.00 1.85
CA PRO A 34 10.94 14.45 0.54
C PRO A 34 11.10 12.93 0.54
N TYR A 35 11.49 12.34 1.67
CA TYR A 35 11.61 10.88 1.86
C TYR A 35 10.31 10.09 1.65
N PHE A 36 9.13 10.73 1.66
CA PHE A 36 7.89 10.07 1.24
C PHE A 36 7.77 9.91 -0.27
N LYS A 37 8.68 10.52 -1.04
CA LYS A 37 8.81 10.40 -2.48
C LYS A 37 7.51 10.73 -3.22
N LYS A 38 6.73 11.69 -2.71
CA LYS A 38 5.44 12.06 -3.31
C LYS A 38 5.71 12.84 -4.59
N ILE A 39 5.47 12.17 -5.71
CA ILE A 39 5.71 12.69 -7.06
C ILE A 39 4.49 12.37 -7.91
N TRP A 40 4.12 13.30 -8.77
CA TRP A 40 2.97 13.15 -9.66
C TRP A 40 3.26 13.78 -11.02
N TYR A 41 2.88 13.08 -12.09
CA TYR A 41 2.91 13.61 -13.45
C TYR A 41 1.53 14.16 -13.79
N ALA A 42 1.44 15.42 -14.18
CA ALA A 42 0.17 16.09 -14.39
C ALA A 42 -0.44 15.73 -15.76
N PRO A 43 -1.62 15.06 -15.83
CA PRO A 43 -2.32 14.81 -17.08
C PRO A 43 -3.18 16.00 -17.53
N PHE A 44 -3.35 17.00 -16.67
CA PHE A 44 -4.14 18.21 -16.90
C PHE A 44 -3.54 19.39 -16.14
N GLU A 45 -4.02 20.61 -16.39
CA GLU A 45 -3.56 21.82 -15.69
C GLU A 45 -4.31 22.09 -14.38
N GLY A 46 -3.71 22.86 -13.48
CA GLY A 46 -4.35 23.19 -12.20
C GLY A 46 -3.45 24.02 -11.29
N THR A 47 -3.77 24.01 -9.99
CA THR A 47 -3.05 24.76 -8.96
C THR A 47 -2.58 23.85 -7.83
N CYS A 48 -1.44 24.15 -7.23
CA CYS A 48 -0.88 23.34 -6.15
C CYS A 48 -0.57 24.16 -4.88
N SER A 49 -0.45 23.45 -3.75
CA SER A 49 -0.10 24.03 -2.45
C SER A 49 1.32 24.60 -2.44
N GLY A 50 1.61 25.53 -1.52
CA GLY A 50 2.92 26.20 -1.44
C GLY A 50 4.12 25.29 -1.13
N ASP A 51 3.89 24.13 -0.50
CA ASP A 51 4.92 23.11 -0.26
C ASP A 51 5.14 22.18 -1.48
N VAL A 52 4.46 22.39 -2.61
CA VAL A 52 4.67 21.61 -3.84
C VAL A 52 5.58 22.39 -4.79
N ILE A 53 6.58 21.69 -5.34
CA ILE A 53 7.47 22.22 -6.37
C ILE A 53 7.05 21.64 -7.72
N VAL A 54 6.92 22.53 -8.70
CA VAL A 54 6.56 22.18 -10.09
C VAL A 54 7.83 22.19 -10.93
N PHE A 55 8.18 21.03 -11.49
CA PHE A 55 9.26 20.86 -12.45
C PHE A 55 8.66 20.82 -13.85
N ARG A 56 9.13 21.73 -14.71
CA ARG A 56 8.72 21.82 -16.11
C ARG A 56 9.95 21.66 -16.99
N ALA A 57 9.87 20.76 -17.97
CA ALA A 57 10.90 20.63 -18.98
C ALA A 57 10.88 21.85 -19.91
N ASN A 58 12.07 22.34 -20.29
CA ASN A 58 12.19 23.44 -21.25
C ASN A 58 11.61 23.05 -22.61
N ASP A 59 11.88 21.81 -23.04
CA ASP A 59 11.23 21.19 -24.18
C ASP A 59 10.17 20.19 -23.69
N PRO A 60 8.89 20.36 -24.04
CA PRO A 60 7.82 19.44 -23.69
C PRO A 60 8.07 17.98 -24.09
N SER A 61 8.84 17.73 -25.16
CA SER A 61 9.16 16.37 -25.61
C SER A 61 9.93 15.57 -24.56
N ASN A 62 10.69 16.27 -23.70
CA ASN A 62 11.49 15.68 -22.63
C ASN A 62 10.75 15.57 -21.29
N ALA A 63 9.49 16.01 -21.21
CA ALA A 63 8.72 15.96 -19.96
C ALA A 63 8.57 14.53 -19.38
N PRO A 64 8.29 13.48 -20.19
CA PRO A 64 8.26 12.09 -19.71
C PRO A 64 9.62 11.63 -19.15
N TYR A 65 10.71 12.04 -19.78
CA TYR A 65 12.06 11.70 -19.35
C TYR A 65 12.45 12.40 -18.06
N LEU A 66 12.20 13.72 -17.96
CA LEU A 66 12.40 14.47 -16.73
C LEU A 66 11.63 13.84 -15.58
N HIS A 67 10.37 13.46 -15.80
CA HIS A 67 9.58 12.74 -14.81
C HIS A 67 10.25 11.44 -14.37
N ALA A 68 10.72 10.63 -15.32
CA ALA A 68 11.40 9.37 -15.05
C ALA A 68 12.67 9.57 -14.22
N CYS A 69 13.49 10.58 -14.53
CA CYS A 69 14.69 10.94 -13.77
C CYS A 69 14.36 11.34 -12.33
N LEU A 70 13.39 12.26 -12.14
CA LEU A 70 12.99 12.74 -10.81
C LEU A 70 12.26 11.68 -9.98
N ARG A 71 11.71 10.65 -10.63
CA ARG A 71 11.05 9.52 -9.96
C ARG A 71 12.04 8.51 -9.38
N GLN A 72 13.32 8.61 -9.72
CA GLN A 72 14.36 7.73 -9.19
C GLN A 72 14.61 8.03 -7.71
N ASP A 73 14.99 6.99 -6.98
CA ASP A 73 15.24 7.12 -5.54
C ASP A 73 16.50 7.96 -5.27
N SER A 74 17.49 7.90 -6.18
CA SER A 74 18.70 8.74 -6.18
C SER A 74 18.40 10.24 -6.13
N PHE A 75 17.35 10.70 -6.81
CA PHE A 75 16.92 12.09 -6.74
C PHE A 75 16.48 12.45 -5.32
N PHE A 76 15.63 11.63 -4.70
CA PHE A 76 15.15 11.90 -3.34
C PHE A 76 16.26 11.79 -2.30
N ASP A 77 17.19 10.85 -2.47
CA ASP A 77 18.36 10.73 -1.61
C ASP A 77 19.24 11.98 -1.72
N TYR A 78 19.42 12.50 -2.93
CA TYR A 78 20.10 13.77 -3.17
C TYR A 78 19.37 14.96 -2.52
N VAL A 79 18.04 15.05 -2.65
CA VAL A 79 17.24 16.12 -2.01
C VAL A 79 17.39 16.06 -0.48
N MET A 80 17.45 14.85 0.09
CA MET A 80 17.56 14.65 1.53
C MET A 80 18.91 15.12 2.10
N GLN A 81 19.99 15.11 1.32
CA GLN A 81 21.31 15.61 1.76
C GLN A 81 21.28 17.12 2.08
N GLY A 82 20.44 17.89 1.39
CA GLY A 82 20.28 19.34 1.60
C GLY A 82 19.06 19.73 2.44
N ALA A 83 18.31 18.75 2.95
CA ALA A 83 17.04 19.03 3.57
C ALA A 83 17.20 19.71 4.94
N LYS A 84 16.37 20.73 5.20
CA LYS A 84 16.41 21.51 6.45
C LYS A 84 15.20 21.20 7.33
N GLY A 85 15.43 21.08 8.64
CA GLY A 85 14.41 20.88 9.68
C GLY A 85 14.25 19.42 10.13
N THR A 86 14.18 19.21 11.45
CA THR A 86 14.23 17.86 12.06
C THR A 86 12.91 17.10 11.97
N LYS A 87 11.78 17.76 12.31
CA LYS A 87 10.44 17.14 12.30
C LYS A 87 9.77 17.16 10.93
N MET A 88 10.06 18.19 10.14
CA MET A 88 9.45 18.47 8.83
C MET A 88 10.54 18.86 7.84
N PRO A 89 11.42 17.93 7.43
CA PRO A 89 12.49 18.26 6.52
C PRO A 89 11.90 18.77 5.21
N ARG A 90 12.46 19.88 4.72
CA ARG A 90 12.13 20.47 3.42
C ARG A 90 13.38 20.50 2.57
N GLY A 91 13.26 20.08 1.31
CA GLY A 91 14.35 20.15 0.35
C GLY A 91 14.75 21.58 0.01
N ASP A 92 16.02 21.78 -0.30
CA ASP A 92 16.55 23.05 -0.79
C ASP A 92 16.35 23.15 -2.32
N LYS A 93 15.63 24.19 -2.75
CA LYS A 93 15.29 24.38 -4.17
C LYS A 93 16.51 24.59 -5.05
N LYS A 94 17.56 25.27 -4.55
CA LYS A 94 18.77 25.53 -5.35
C LYS A 94 19.51 24.23 -5.60
N GLN A 95 19.68 23.43 -4.56
CA GLN A 95 20.27 22.09 -4.68
C GLN A 95 19.48 21.21 -5.66
N MET A 96 18.15 21.16 -5.56
CA MET A 96 17.32 20.35 -6.47
C MET A 96 17.54 20.70 -7.95
N MET A 97 17.84 21.95 -8.27
CA MET A 97 18.12 22.40 -9.65
C MET A 97 19.50 21.97 -10.15
N GLU A 98 20.43 21.65 -9.26
CA GLU A 98 21.79 21.17 -9.57
C GLU A 98 21.86 19.65 -9.73
N PHE A 99 20.74 18.94 -9.52
CA PHE A 99 20.68 17.50 -9.71
C PHE A 99 21.01 17.13 -11.16
N LYS A 100 22.05 16.31 -11.32
CA LYS A 100 22.53 15.89 -12.64
C LYS A 100 21.62 14.82 -13.23
N VAL A 101 21.05 15.13 -14.39
CA VAL A 101 20.35 14.18 -15.25
C VAL A 101 21.18 13.91 -16.50
N ALA A 102 21.11 12.70 -17.05
CA ALA A 102 21.82 12.41 -18.29
C ALA A 102 21.23 13.23 -19.43
N SER A 103 22.11 13.77 -20.29
CA SER A 103 21.75 14.73 -21.34
C SER A 103 21.09 14.09 -22.57
N SER A 104 21.22 12.77 -22.74
CA SER A 104 20.74 12.06 -23.93
C SER A 104 19.71 11.00 -23.57
N CYS A 105 18.46 11.22 -23.96
CA CYS A 105 17.44 10.20 -24.08
C CYS A 105 17.14 10.01 -25.57
N SER A 106 17.10 8.76 -26.06
CA SER A 106 16.77 8.53 -27.47
C SER A 106 15.28 8.81 -27.71
N THR A 107 14.91 9.19 -28.94
CA THR A 107 13.50 9.42 -29.29
C THR A 107 12.63 8.19 -29.01
N LYS A 108 13.18 6.98 -29.17
CA LYS A 108 12.46 5.72 -28.88
C LYS A 108 12.16 5.59 -27.39
N ASP A 109 13.13 5.92 -26.54
CA ASP A 109 12.95 5.89 -25.09
C ASP A 109 11.93 6.93 -24.63
N LEU A 110 11.92 8.12 -25.23
CA LEU A 110 10.90 9.14 -24.95
C LEU A 110 9.49 8.63 -25.24
N ILE A 111 9.28 8.01 -26.41
CA ILE A 111 7.99 7.43 -26.80
C ILE A 111 7.59 6.31 -25.82
N LEU A 112 8.54 5.45 -25.46
CA LEU A 112 8.29 4.37 -24.51
C LEU A 112 7.89 4.90 -23.13
N LEU A 113 8.61 5.92 -22.62
CA LEU A 113 8.31 6.55 -21.34
C LEU A 113 6.95 7.23 -21.33
N ASP A 114 6.60 7.96 -22.40
CA ASP A 114 5.29 8.59 -22.54
C ASP A 114 4.16 7.55 -22.49
N SER A 115 4.29 6.48 -23.27
CA SER A 115 3.29 5.40 -23.29
C SER A 115 3.14 4.73 -21.91
N ALA A 116 4.25 4.48 -21.21
CA ALA A 116 4.24 3.87 -19.89
C ALA A 116 3.65 4.79 -18.81
N ILE A 117 3.91 6.10 -18.88
CA ILE A 117 3.32 7.08 -17.96
C ILE A 117 1.81 7.21 -18.21
N LYS A 118 1.39 7.23 -19.47
CA LYS A 118 -0.03 7.27 -19.84
C LYS A 118 -0.80 6.08 -19.31
N GLN A 119 -0.29 4.86 -19.53
CA GLN A 119 -0.91 3.64 -18.99
C GLN A 119 -1.05 3.66 -17.47
N ARG A 120 -0.04 4.17 -16.75
CA ARG A 120 -0.13 4.32 -15.28
C ARG A 120 -1.24 5.31 -14.89
N SER A 121 -1.32 6.44 -15.59
CA SER A 121 -2.37 7.43 -15.35
C SER A 121 -3.77 6.87 -15.59
N ASP A 122 -3.94 6.07 -16.64
CA ASP A 122 -5.23 5.43 -16.95
C ASP A 122 -5.61 4.41 -15.87
N ASN A 123 -4.67 3.56 -15.45
CA ASN A 123 -4.87 2.59 -14.36
C ASN A 123 -5.18 3.27 -13.03
N ASP A 124 -4.53 4.40 -12.72
CA ASP A 124 -4.81 5.18 -11.52
C ASP A 124 -6.24 5.75 -11.56
N SER A 125 -6.70 6.19 -12.74
CA SER A 125 -8.06 6.69 -12.92
C SER A 125 -9.12 5.59 -12.75
N GLU A 126 -8.84 4.38 -13.25
CA GLU A 126 -9.71 3.22 -13.08
C GLU A 126 -9.76 2.77 -11.63
N THR A 127 -8.61 2.75 -10.96
CA THR A 127 -8.51 2.46 -9.52
C THR A 127 -9.39 3.41 -8.71
N VAL A 128 -9.38 4.71 -9.02
CA VAL A 128 -10.25 5.69 -8.35
C VAL A 128 -11.72 5.42 -8.62
N LYS A 129 -12.11 5.10 -9.86
CA LYS A 129 -13.50 4.76 -10.21
C LYS A 129 -13.97 3.51 -9.46
N LEU A 130 -13.15 2.46 -9.42
CA LEU A 130 -13.46 1.21 -8.72
C LEU A 130 -13.57 1.41 -7.20
N GLN A 131 -12.72 2.26 -6.61
CA GLN A 131 -12.83 2.64 -5.20
C GLN A 131 -14.13 3.38 -4.92
N ALA A 132 -14.50 4.36 -5.75
CA ALA A 132 -15.76 5.09 -5.61
C ALA A 132 -16.98 4.16 -5.76
N LEU A 133 -16.95 3.23 -6.71
CA LEU A 133 -18.00 2.23 -6.89
C LEU A 133 -18.11 1.34 -5.65
N ARG A 134 -16.99 0.81 -5.15
CA ARG A 134 -16.93 0.00 -3.93
C ARG A 134 -17.53 0.76 -2.74
N ASP A 135 -17.11 2.00 -2.52
CA ASP A 135 -17.53 2.81 -1.37
C ASP A 135 -19.02 3.18 -1.45
N THR A 136 -19.60 3.22 -2.65
CA THR A 136 -21.03 3.45 -2.89
C THR A 136 -21.88 2.18 -2.71
N LEU A 137 -21.38 1.04 -3.19
CA LEU A 137 -22.13 -0.23 -3.17
C LEU A 137 -22.08 -0.91 -1.80
N LEU A 138 -20.95 -0.82 -1.09
CA LEU A 138 -20.76 -1.53 0.17
C LEU A 138 -21.84 -1.20 1.22
N PRO A 139 -22.21 0.07 1.47
CA PRO A 139 -23.26 0.39 2.42
C PRO A 139 -24.63 -0.15 2.00
N LYS A 140 -24.96 -0.07 0.71
CA LYS A 140 -26.24 -0.56 0.17
C LYS A 140 -26.36 -2.07 0.27
N LEU A 141 -25.27 -2.79 0.03
CA LEU A 141 -25.20 -4.24 0.23
C LEU A 141 -25.33 -4.61 1.72
N MET A 142 -24.65 -3.89 2.62
CA MET A 142 -24.73 -4.13 4.06
C MET A 142 -26.10 -3.82 4.65
N SER A 143 -26.79 -2.81 4.11
CA SER A 143 -28.16 -2.45 4.51
C SER A 143 -29.24 -3.41 4.00
N GLY A 144 -28.89 -4.31 3.06
CA GLY A 144 -29.85 -5.19 2.39
C GLY A 144 -30.71 -4.49 1.33
N GLU A 145 -30.48 -3.21 1.02
CA GLU A 145 -31.15 -2.51 -0.08
C GLU A 145 -30.87 -3.15 -1.45
N ILE A 146 -29.71 -3.81 -1.59
CA ILE A 146 -29.33 -4.54 -2.80
C ILE A 146 -29.21 -6.03 -2.44
N ASP A 147 -30.14 -6.84 -2.95
CA ASP A 147 -30.10 -8.30 -2.84
C ASP A 147 -29.22 -8.90 -3.94
N VAL A 148 -28.21 -9.66 -3.52
CA VAL A 148 -27.23 -10.34 -4.40
C VAL A 148 -27.40 -11.85 -4.44
N SER A 149 -28.45 -12.40 -3.83
CA SER A 149 -28.70 -13.85 -3.75
C SER A 149 -28.84 -14.53 -5.12
N LYS A 150 -29.22 -13.78 -6.15
CA LYS A 150 -29.44 -14.28 -7.53
C LYS A 150 -28.27 -14.01 -8.47
N VAL A 151 -27.17 -13.43 -7.98
CA VAL A 151 -26.00 -13.14 -8.82
C VAL A 151 -25.13 -14.39 -8.94
N ASP A 152 -25.02 -14.92 -10.14
CA ASP A 152 -24.11 -16.03 -10.43
C ASP A 152 -22.66 -15.53 -10.52
N LEU A 153 -21.88 -15.81 -9.48
CA LEU A 153 -20.48 -15.41 -9.35
C LEU A 153 -19.52 -16.23 -10.24
N THR A 154 -19.99 -17.30 -10.89
CA THR A 154 -19.12 -18.19 -11.71
C THR A 154 -18.67 -17.55 -13.02
N GLN A 155 -19.37 -16.50 -13.48
CA GLN A 155 -19.03 -15.76 -14.71
C GLN A 155 -17.83 -14.82 -14.55
N LEU A 156 -17.45 -14.45 -13.31
CA LEU A 156 -16.41 -13.46 -13.02
C LEU A 156 -14.97 -14.00 -13.11
N THR A 157 -14.79 -15.32 -13.18
CA THR A 157 -13.46 -15.96 -13.27
C THR A 157 -12.87 -15.95 -14.69
N ASN A 158 -13.62 -15.50 -15.70
CA ASN A 158 -13.17 -15.45 -17.10
C ASN A 158 -12.44 -14.16 -17.48
N ASN A 159 -12.09 -13.31 -16.51
CA ASN A 159 -11.16 -12.22 -16.76
C ASN A 159 -9.75 -12.79 -16.95
N HIS A 160 -9.05 -12.38 -18.00
CA HIS A 160 -7.65 -12.70 -18.32
C HIS A 160 -6.64 -12.38 -17.17
N LEU A 161 -7.12 -11.83 -16.05
CA LEU A 161 -6.41 -11.55 -14.81
C LEU A 161 -6.55 -12.65 -13.73
N ALA A 162 -7.39 -13.67 -13.95
CA ALA A 162 -7.60 -14.78 -13.00
C ALA A 162 -6.31 -15.58 -12.73
N GLY A 163 -5.32 -15.54 -13.63
CA GLY A 163 -4.01 -16.15 -13.44
C GLY A 163 -3.13 -15.49 -12.36
N ARG A 164 -3.52 -14.35 -11.78
CA ARG A 164 -2.75 -13.64 -10.73
C ARG A 164 -3.53 -13.32 -9.46
N MET A 165 -4.74 -13.86 -9.28
CA MET A 165 -5.39 -13.80 -7.96
C MET A 165 -4.84 -14.92 -7.08
N HIS A 166 -4.00 -14.53 -6.12
CA HIS A 166 -3.47 -15.41 -5.09
C HIS A 166 -4.62 -16.14 -4.37
N TRP A 167 -4.53 -17.47 -4.30
CA TRP A 167 -5.54 -18.41 -3.77
C TRP A 167 -6.09 -18.09 -2.37
N SER A 168 -5.46 -17.17 -1.62
CA SER A 168 -5.88 -16.77 -0.27
C SER A 168 -7.26 -16.12 -0.18
N ASN A 169 -7.72 -15.41 -1.20
CA ASN A 169 -9.02 -14.73 -1.14
C ASN A 169 -10.22 -15.67 -1.36
N VAL A 170 -10.06 -16.69 -2.21
CA VAL A 170 -11.11 -17.70 -2.47
C VAL A 170 -11.29 -18.61 -1.26
N ILE A 171 -10.20 -18.96 -0.56
CA ILE A 171 -10.23 -19.76 0.67
C ILE A 171 -10.96 -19.01 1.80
N ARG A 172 -10.78 -17.67 1.90
CA ARG A 172 -11.46 -16.86 2.93
C ARG A 172 -12.99 -16.83 2.76
N VAL A 173 -13.49 -16.70 1.54
CA VAL A 173 -14.94 -16.69 1.28
C VAL A 173 -15.56 -18.05 1.58
N ARG A 174 -14.88 -19.15 1.21
CA ARG A 174 -15.33 -20.51 1.54
C ARG A 174 -15.29 -20.80 3.04
N ALA A 175 -14.30 -20.29 3.77
CA ALA A 175 -14.22 -20.43 5.23
C ALA A 175 -15.38 -19.70 5.95
N ILE A 176 -15.76 -18.51 5.48
CA ILE A 176 -16.90 -17.75 6.07
C ILE A 176 -18.23 -18.47 5.85
N HIS A 177 -18.42 -19.09 4.68
CA HIS A 177 -19.60 -19.91 4.39
C HIS A 177 -19.65 -21.20 5.23
N ALA A 178 -18.49 -21.86 5.43
CA ALA A 178 -18.40 -23.05 6.26
C ALA A 178 -18.65 -22.74 7.75
N VAL A 179 -18.16 -21.60 8.26
CA VAL A 179 -18.39 -21.16 9.64
C VAL A 179 -19.87 -20.83 9.87
N HIS A 180 -20.54 -20.13 8.94
CA HIS A 180 -21.98 -19.89 9.07
C HIS A 180 -22.83 -21.16 8.98
N SER A 181 -22.40 -22.16 8.21
CA SER A 181 -23.08 -23.46 8.12
C SER A 181 -22.94 -24.31 9.38
N GLN A 182 -21.94 -24.05 10.25
CA GLN A 182 -21.74 -24.80 11.49
C GLN A 182 -22.23 -24.07 12.75
N GLN A 183 -22.57 -22.78 12.65
CA GLN A 183 -23.12 -22.01 13.77
C GLN A 183 -24.54 -22.48 14.18
N SER A 184 -25.24 -23.24 13.33
CA SER A 184 -26.59 -23.77 13.58
C SER A 184 -26.65 -25.05 14.43
N GLN A 185 -25.50 -25.58 14.91
CA GLN A 185 -25.45 -26.83 15.68
C GLN A 185 -24.54 -26.78 16.93
N ILE A 186 -24.52 -25.68 17.68
CA ILE A 186 -23.83 -25.64 18.98
C ILE A 186 -24.87 -25.61 20.11
N PRO A 187 -24.98 -26.66 20.96
CA PRO A 187 -25.85 -26.61 22.14
C PRO A 187 -25.27 -25.66 23.19
N ALA A 188 -26.16 -24.97 23.91
CA ALA A 188 -25.81 -23.98 24.93
C ALA A 188 -24.95 -24.60 26.04
N TYR A 189 -23.78 -24.00 26.30
CA TYR A 189 -22.96 -24.36 27.45
C TYR A 189 -23.27 -23.43 28.63
N GLU A 190 -23.48 -24.07 29.77
CA GLU A 190 -23.86 -23.52 31.05
C GLU A 190 -22.72 -22.71 31.71
N SER A 191 -23.12 -21.75 32.54
CA SER A 191 -22.29 -20.73 33.20
C SER A 191 -21.13 -21.28 34.04
N VAL A 192 -19.93 -20.71 33.89
CA VAL A 192 -18.78 -20.93 34.78
C VAL A 192 -18.48 -19.64 35.58
N PRO A 193 -18.15 -19.70 36.89
CA PRO A 193 -18.18 -18.55 37.79
C PRO A 193 -16.92 -17.65 37.73
N LYS A 194 -17.10 -16.39 38.15
CA LYS A 194 -16.06 -15.34 38.26
C LYS A 194 -15.13 -15.57 39.46
N VAL A 195 -13.81 -15.38 39.28
CA VAL A 195 -12.85 -15.09 40.38
C VAL A 195 -11.80 -14.05 39.95
N SER A 196 -11.32 -13.30 40.93
CA SER A 196 -10.76 -11.95 40.95
C SER A 196 -9.23 -11.78 40.91
N HIS A 197 -8.82 -10.60 40.45
CA HIS A 197 -7.58 -9.78 40.59
C HIS A 197 -6.29 -10.25 41.36
N SER A 198 -5.18 -10.29 40.60
CA SER A 198 -3.78 -9.82 40.87
C SER A 198 -2.89 -10.50 41.95
N PRO A 199 -1.56 -10.24 42.00
CA PRO A 199 -0.51 -10.37 40.97
C PRO A 199 0.72 -11.21 41.44
N CYS A 200 1.72 -11.39 40.56
CA CYS A 200 3.15 -11.71 40.83
C CYS A 200 3.68 -13.16 40.70
N ARG A 201 4.73 -13.27 39.86
CA ARG A 201 5.94 -14.14 39.90
C ARG A 201 5.84 -15.67 39.78
N THR A 202 6.47 -16.15 38.71
CA THR A 202 7.40 -17.29 38.61
C THR A 202 6.90 -18.69 39.02
N ALA A 203 6.64 -19.56 38.05
CA ALA A 203 7.06 -20.96 38.06
C ALA A 203 6.81 -21.62 36.70
N LEU A 204 7.89 -21.95 35.98
CA LEU A 204 7.89 -23.01 34.99
C LEU A 204 7.75 -24.34 35.74
N THR A 205 6.68 -25.09 35.51
CA THR A 205 6.66 -26.54 35.77
C THR A 205 6.03 -27.27 34.59
N LEU A 206 6.72 -28.34 34.18
CA LEU A 206 6.39 -29.22 33.06
C LEU A 206 5.01 -29.87 33.26
N GLY A 207 3.99 -29.33 32.61
CA GLY A 207 2.64 -29.92 32.60
C GLY A 207 1.74 -29.46 31.45
N GLY A 208 2.29 -28.78 30.44
CA GLY A 208 1.51 -28.02 29.45
C GLY A 208 1.57 -28.52 28.00
N ILE A 209 2.07 -29.73 27.72
CA ILE A 209 2.25 -30.22 26.34
C ILE A 209 1.16 -31.23 25.91
N ALA A 210 0.28 -31.66 26.81
CA ALA A 210 -0.80 -32.59 26.49
C ALA A 210 -1.90 -32.05 25.53
N PRO A 211 -2.24 -30.74 25.46
CA PRO A 211 -3.27 -30.28 24.52
C PRO A 211 -2.74 -30.00 23.10
N LEU A 212 -1.42 -29.94 22.88
CA LEU A 212 -0.86 -29.65 21.54
C LEU A 212 -0.81 -30.88 20.61
N LEU A 213 -0.78 -32.08 21.18
CA LEU A 213 -0.73 -33.33 20.40
C LEU A 213 -2.11 -33.77 19.89
N SER A 214 -3.21 -33.31 20.51
CA SER A 214 -4.56 -33.53 20.01
C SER A 214 -4.92 -32.66 18.78
N TRP A 215 -4.18 -31.57 18.55
CA TRP A 215 -4.42 -30.66 17.41
C TRP A 215 -3.71 -31.11 16.13
N LEU A 216 -2.65 -31.92 16.24
CA LEU A 216 -1.87 -32.41 15.10
C LEU A 216 -2.48 -33.64 14.41
N ALA A 217 -3.53 -34.27 14.99
CA ALA A 217 -4.15 -35.47 14.43
C ALA A 217 -5.24 -35.19 13.36
N VAL A 218 -5.64 -33.93 13.14
CA VAL A 218 -6.78 -33.61 12.23
C VAL A 218 -6.35 -32.85 10.97
N SER A 219 -5.11 -32.41 10.84
CA SER A 219 -4.68 -31.67 9.66
C SER A 219 -3.73 -32.49 8.80
N GLN A 220 -4.26 -33.14 7.75
CA GLN A 220 -3.46 -33.61 6.63
C GLN A 220 -2.75 -32.40 6.01
N PHE A 221 -1.51 -32.14 6.43
CA PHE A 221 -0.67 -31.07 5.91
C PHE A 221 0.47 -31.67 5.09
N THR A 222 0.50 -31.27 3.82
CA THR A 222 1.54 -31.53 2.84
C THR A 222 2.91 -31.03 3.33
N ALA A 223 3.98 -31.70 2.87
CA ALA A 223 5.38 -31.55 3.27
C ALA A 223 5.98 -30.11 3.27
N GLN A 224 5.27 -29.10 2.77
CA GLN A 224 5.69 -27.70 2.76
C GLN A 224 5.68 -27.04 4.16
N SER A 225 4.86 -27.53 5.10
CA SER A 225 4.74 -26.90 6.44
C SER A 225 5.85 -27.27 7.42
N PHE A 226 6.62 -28.33 7.16
CA PHE A 226 7.75 -28.71 8.03
C PHE A 226 8.93 -27.73 7.92
N ALA A 227 9.15 -27.14 6.73
CA ALA A 227 10.23 -26.17 6.54
C ALA A 227 10.02 -24.86 7.32
N MET A 228 8.77 -24.43 7.50
CA MET A 228 8.45 -23.22 8.27
C MET A 228 8.54 -23.43 9.78
N LEU A 229 8.25 -24.64 10.27
CA LEU A 229 8.35 -24.94 11.71
C LEU A 229 9.81 -25.03 12.18
N VAL A 230 10.71 -25.57 11.33
CA VAL A 230 12.15 -25.62 11.62
C VAL A 230 12.76 -24.22 11.66
N VAL A 231 12.38 -23.34 10.73
CA VAL A 231 12.84 -21.94 10.70
C VAL A 231 12.30 -21.16 11.91
N PHE A 232 11.08 -21.44 12.38
CA PHE A 232 10.51 -20.77 13.55
C PHE A 232 11.18 -21.21 14.86
N CYS A 233 11.51 -22.50 15.01
CA CYS A 233 12.26 -22.98 16.18
C CYS A 233 13.69 -22.42 16.24
N GLN A 234 14.33 -22.17 15.09
CA GLN A 234 15.69 -21.62 15.03
C GLN A 234 15.76 -20.12 15.39
N VAL A 235 14.68 -19.37 15.13
CA VAL A 235 14.57 -17.94 15.49
C VAL A 235 14.17 -17.75 16.96
N VAL A 236 13.44 -18.70 17.56
CA VAL A 236 12.98 -18.59 18.95
C VAL A 236 14.00 -19.15 19.96
N LEU A 237 14.85 -20.11 19.57
CA LEU A 237 15.90 -20.67 20.45
C LEU A 237 17.25 -19.94 20.40
N CYS A 238 17.50 -19.10 19.38
CA CYS A 238 18.73 -18.31 19.25
C CYS A 238 18.46 -16.81 19.38
N GLY A 239 17.97 -16.39 20.55
CA GLY A 239 18.03 -15.01 20.99
C GLY A 239 19.22 -14.77 21.93
N VAL A 240 20.01 -13.74 21.61
CA VAL A 240 21.05 -13.05 22.41
C VAL A 240 22.48 -13.61 22.30
N SER A 241 23.34 -12.92 21.53
CA SER A 241 24.39 -12.04 22.10
C SER A 241 25.30 -11.45 21.01
N SER A 242 25.43 -10.12 20.94
CA SER A 242 26.72 -9.43 20.86
C SER A 242 26.53 -7.93 21.00
N GLU A 243 27.21 -7.42 22.01
CA GLU A 243 27.20 -6.06 22.55
C GLU A 243 27.99 -5.08 21.69
N LEU A 244 27.75 -3.79 21.96
CA LEU A 244 28.64 -2.69 21.64
C LEU A 244 30.04 -2.91 22.25
N SER A 245 31.07 -2.90 21.41
CA SER A 245 32.24 -2.02 21.49
C SER A 245 33.05 -2.08 20.20
#